data_AF-E0XMY0-F1
#
_entry.id   AF-E0XMY0-F1
#
_cell.length_a   1.000
_cell.length_b   1.000
_cell.length_c   1.000
_cell.angle_alpha   90.00
_cell.angle_beta   90.00
_cell.angle_gamma   90.00
#
_symmetry.space_group_name_H-M   'P 1'
#
loop_
_entity.id
_entity.type
_entity.pdbx_description
1 polymer ?
#
loop_
_entity_poly.entity_id
_entity_poly.type
_entity_poly.pdbx_seq_one_letter_code
_entity_poly.pdbx_strand_id
1 'polypeptide(L)'
;PHQQLMSKLDRKNQARQKQQLKHQEKSHAIGIFSGQNGAPRQVTIVPLGDKIDVSAVIRSLNESVDVSDDVSQTRVRVDRFKQNIMYIPARYDLLHALDVCRVADFVVLVLPTDEEVAEEGEILLRSIESQGISNVLVTAQGLDQVNPPKRRPQVVSSLKSYINHFFPTIEKVLSLDSRQESSNVVRSLCTATPKGIRWRDDRSWMLIQDINWPDVQGNMIDDVVVTGVVRGKGLKADRIVHIPGWG
;
A
#
# COMPACT_ATOMS: atom_id res chain seq x y z
N PRO A 1 41.34 -29.03 13.30
CA PRO A 1 40.67 -27.80 12.83
C PRO A 1 41.24 -26.56 13.54
N HIS A 2 42.08 -25.79 12.85
CA HIS A 2 42.60 -24.53 13.39
C HIS A 2 41.46 -23.52 13.52
N GLN A 3 41.20 -23.07 14.75
CA GLN A 3 40.26 -21.97 15.00
C GLN A 3 40.84 -20.71 14.37
N GLN A 4 40.34 -20.31 13.20
CA GLN A 4 40.72 -19.05 12.57
C GLN A 4 40.19 -17.89 13.43
N LEU A 5 41.07 -17.39 14.29
CA LEU A 5 40.82 -16.16 15.05
C LEU A 5 40.88 -14.98 14.07
N MET A 6 39.71 -14.53 13.61
CA MET A 6 39.60 -13.31 12.81
C MET A 6 40.24 -12.12 13.54
N SER A 7 41.13 -11.42 12.86
CA SER A 7 41.74 -10.19 13.38
C SER A 7 40.68 -9.10 13.57
N LYS A 8 41.00 -8.08 14.37
CA LYS A 8 40.12 -6.90 14.52
C LYS A 8 39.82 -6.24 13.17
N LEU A 9 40.81 -6.23 12.27
CA LEU A 9 40.69 -5.64 10.94
C LEU A 9 39.78 -6.48 10.04
N ASP A 10 39.87 -7.81 10.10
CA ASP A 10 38.99 -8.72 9.35
C ASP A 10 37.53 -8.58 9.81
N ARG A 11 37.29 -8.50 11.12
CA ARG A 11 35.94 -8.27 11.67
C ARG A 11 35.34 -6.96 11.17
N LYS A 12 36.14 -5.88 11.16
CA LYS A 12 35.72 -4.57 10.66
C LYS A 12 35.42 -4.60 9.16
N ASN A 13 36.26 -5.26 8.37
CA ASN A 13 36.06 -5.39 6.93
C ASN A 13 34.81 -6.22 6.61
N GLN A 14 34.61 -7.35 7.29
CA GLN A 14 33.43 -8.18 7.12
C GLN A 14 32.14 -7.41 7.48
N ALA A 15 32.15 -6.63 8.57
CA ALA A 15 31.02 -5.79 8.94
C ALA A 15 30.72 -4.73 7.87
N ARG A 16 31.75 -4.08 7.31
CA ARG A 16 31.60 -3.09 6.24
C ARG A 16 31.04 -3.70 4.96
N GLN A 17 31.52 -4.88 4.56
CA GLN A 17 30.99 -5.61 3.39
C GLN A 17 29.52 -5.96 3.59
N LYS A 18 29.15 -6.50 4.76
CA LYS A 18 27.74 -6.80 5.10
C LYS A 18 26.87 -5.54 5.07
N GLN A 19 27.37 -4.41 5.57
CA GLN A 19 26.64 -3.13 5.52
C GLN A 19 26.43 -2.67 4.09
N GLN A 20 27.46 -2.69 3.25
CA GLN A 20 27.38 -2.30 1.85
C GLN A 20 26.38 -3.16 1.07
N LEU A 21 26.43 -4.49 1.25
CA LEU A 21 25.48 -5.42 0.63
C LEU A 21 24.03 -5.10 1.01
N LYS A 22 23.74 -4.94 2.30
CA LYS A 22 22.38 -4.56 2.76
C LYS A 22 21.92 -3.23 2.18
N HIS A 23 22.83 -2.26 2.05
CA HIS A 23 22.53 -0.96 1.46
C HIS A 23 22.20 -1.07 -0.02
N GLN A 24 22.95 -1.90 -0.75
CA GLN A 24 22.73 -2.19 -2.16
C GLN A 24 21.41 -2.93 -2.39
N GLU A 25 21.11 -3.95 -1.58
CA GLU A 25 19.84 -4.68 -1.60
C GLU A 25 18.65 -3.75 -1.39
N LYS A 26 18.72 -2.87 -0.38
CA LYS A 26 17.69 -1.86 -0.12
C LYS A 26 17.53 -0.90 -1.30
N SER A 27 18.64 -0.40 -1.84
CA SER A 27 18.61 0.51 -3.00
C SER A 27 18.00 -0.15 -4.23
N HIS A 28 18.30 -1.42 -4.48
CA HIS A 28 17.72 -2.18 -5.58
C HIS A 28 16.22 -2.39 -5.38
N ALA A 29 15.78 -2.75 -4.17
CA ALA A 29 14.37 -2.96 -3.85
C ALA A 29 13.51 -1.70 -4.03
N ILE A 30 14.06 -0.51 -3.78
CA ILE A 30 13.35 0.77 -3.95
C ILE A 30 13.58 1.43 -5.31
N GLY A 31 14.53 0.93 -6.11
CA GLY A 31 15.00 1.58 -7.34
C GLY A 31 13.90 1.78 -8.38
N ILE A 32 12.95 0.84 -8.46
CA ILE A 32 11.80 0.90 -9.38
C ILE A 32 10.90 2.12 -9.14
N PHE A 33 10.86 2.66 -7.92
CA PHE A 33 10.04 3.83 -7.55
C PHE A 33 10.80 5.16 -7.70
N SER A 34 12.07 5.13 -8.09
CA SER A 34 12.93 6.31 -8.11
C SER A 34 12.72 7.17 -9.37
N GLY A 35 12.98 8.48 -9.23
CA GLY A 35 12.88 9.43 -10.34
C GLY A 35 11.47 9.93 -10.62
N GLN A 36 11.36 10.81 -11.62
CA GLN A 36 10.08 11.38 -12.06
C GLN A 36 9.20 10.33 -12.75
N ASN A 37 9.82 9.46 -13.55
CA ASN A 37 9.17 8.38 -14.30
C ASN A 37 9.18 7.04 -13.53
N GLY A 38 9.51 7.06 -12.24
CA GLY A 38 9.46 5.87 -11.40
C GLY A 38 8.06 5.27 -11.34
N ALA A 39 7.99 3.96 -11.14
CA ALA A 39 6.72 3.28 -10.93
C ALA A 39 5.97 3.91 -9.75
N PRO A 40 4.65 4.09 -9.85
CA PRO A 40 3.89 4.55 -8.70
C PRO A 40 3.83 3.46 -7.63
N ARG A 41 3.89 3.89 -6.37
CA ARG A 41 3.59 3.07 -5.20
C ARG A 41 2.09 2.87 -5.14
N GLN A 42 1.64 1.62 -5.18
CA GLN A 42 0.23 1.28 -5.20
C GLN A 42 -0.30 1.27 -3.77
N VAL A 43 -1.19 2.21 -3.45
CA VAL A 43 -1.72 2.45 -2.12
C VAL A 43 -3.21 2.19 -2.14
N THR A 44 -3.62 1.06 -1.57
CA THR A 44 -5.03 0.71 -1.46
C THR A 44 -5.63 1.37 -0.22
N ILE A 45 -6.73 2.09 -0.37
CA ILE A 45 -7.47 2.69 0.74
C ILE A 45 -8.68 1.81 1.04
N VAL A 46 -8.71 1.20 2.21
CA VAL A 46 -9.74 0.25 2.63
C VAL A 46 -10.59 0.86 3.74
N PRO A 47 -11.85 1.23 3.46
CA PRO A 47 -12.78 1.64 4.50
C PRO A 47 -13.21 0.42 5.33
N LEU A 48 -13.34 0.58 6.65
CA LEU A 48 -13.87 -0.43 7.58
C LEU A 48 -15.24 -0.03 8.14
N GLY A 49 -16.02 0.67 7.34
CA GLY A 49 -17.38 1.10 7.63
C GLY A 49 -18.00 1.80 6.41
N ASP A 50 -19.32 1.69 6.28
CA ASP A 50 -20.06 2.18 5.10
C ASP A 50 -20.03 3.70 4.96
N LYS A 51 -19.90 4.43 6.07
CA LYS A 51 -19.93 5.90 6.10
C LYS A 51 -18.61 6.55 5.71
N ILE A 52 -17.54 5.76 5.52
CA ILE A 52 -16.21 6.29 5.24
C ILE A 52 -16.13 6.71 3.78
N ASP A 53 -15.98 8.02 3.55
CA ASP A 53 -15.73 8.56 2.22
C ASP A 53 -14.24 8.42 1.86
N VAL A 54 -13.95 7.37 1.08
CA VAL A 54 -12.60 7.07 0.58
C VAL A 54 -12.02 8.22 -0.27
N SER A 55 -12.87 8.98 -0.98
CA SER A 55 -12.41 10.14 -1.77
C SER A 55 -11.96 11.26 -0.85
N ALA A 56 -12.70 11.52 0.23
CA ALA A 56 -12.29 12.47 1.26
C ALA A 56 -10.99 12.04 1.96
N VAL A 57 -10.79 10.74 2.21
CA VAL A 57 -9.52 10.22 2.75
C VAL A 57 -8.35 10.56 1.82
N ILE A 58 -8.49 10.29 0.51
CA ILE A 58 -7.44 10.59 -0.49
C ILE A 58 -7.18 12.10 -0.54
N ARG A 59 -8.23 12.93 -0.51
CA ARG A 59 -8.10 14.40 -0.45
C ARG A 59 -7.30 14.84 0.78
N SER A 60 -7.65 14.39 1.98
CA SER A 60 -6.94 14.75 3.22
C SER A 60 -5.46 14.35 3.18
N LEU A 61 -5.14 13.21 2.55
CA LEU A 61 -3.75 12.80 2.34
C LEU A 61 -3.02 13.74 1.38
N ASN A 62 -3.60 14.08 0.24
CA ASN A 62 -3.01 14.98 -0.75
C ASN A 62 -2.80 16.42 -0.22
N GLU A 63 -3.81 17.00 0.42
CA GLU A 63 -3.75 18.35 1.02
C GLU A 63 -2.68 18.47 2.12
N SER A 64 -2.40 17.35 2.82
CA SER A 64 -1.36 17.31 3.85
C SER A 64 0.07 17.47 3.32
N VAL A 65 0.25 17.32 2.01
CA VAL A 65 1.54 17.44 1.30
C VAL A 65 1.47 18.41 0.12
N ASP A 66 0.46 19.29 0.11
CA ASP A 66 0.30 20.38 -0.86
C ASP A 66 0.12 19.89 -2.31
N VAL A 67 -0.44 18.70 -2.51
CA VAL A 67 -0.83 18.18 -3.83
C VAL A 67 -2.23 18.68 -4.18
N SER A 68 -2.40 19.22 -5.39
CA SER A 68 -3.66 19.83 -5.85
C SER A 68 -4.83 18.84 -5.88
N ASP A 69 -6.02 19.31 -5.49
CA ASP A 69 -7.26 18.54 -5.28
C ASP A 69 -7.99 18.14 -6.57
N ASP A 70 -7.27 17.67 -7.58
CA ASP A 70 -7.91 17.01 -8.72
C ASP A 70 -8.25 15.57 -8.31
N VAL A 71 -9.39 15.40 -7.64
CA VAL A 71 -9.93 14.13 -7.11
C VAL A 71 -10.02 13.03 -8.18
N SER A 72 -10.01 13.41 -9.47
CA SER A 72 -9.98 12.47 -10.59
C SER A 72 -8.65 11.72 -10.73
N GLN A 73 -7.57 12.23 -10.14
CA GLN A 73 -6.23 11.68 -10.28
C GLN A 73 -5.97 10.58 -9.24
N THR A 74 -6.17 9.33 -9.67
CA THR A 74 -5.70 8.15 -8.93
C THR A 74 -4.18 8.11 -8.80
N ARG A 75 -3.44 8.83 -9.65
CA ARG A 75 -1.97 8.89 -9.63
C ARG A 75 -1.49 10.30 -9.34
N VAL A 76 -0.66 10.46 -8.30
CA VAL A 76 -0.12 11.76 -7.88
C VAL A 76 1.39 11.73 -7.69
N ARG A 77 2.04 12.86 -7.95
CA ARG A 77 3.44 13.09 -7.59
C ARG A 77 3.48 13.81 -6.25
N VAL A 78 4.16 13.24 -5.27
CA VAL A 78 4.45 13.93 -4.00
C VAL A 78 5.87 14.49 -4.07
N ASP A 79 5.98 15.75 -4.47
CA ASP A 79 7.27 16.41 -4.72
C ASP A 79 8.16 16.48 -3.50
N ARG A 80 7.55 16.71 -2.32
CA ARG A 80 8.25 16.73 -1.02
C ARG A 80 9.11 15.48 -0.79
N PHE A 81 8.64 14.32 -1.24
CA PHE A 81 9.35 13.05 -1.09
C PHE A 81 9.92 12.50 -2.41
N LYS A 82 9.68 13.19 -3.53
CA LYS A 82 10.08 12.78 -4.88
C LYS A 82 9.59 11.36 -5.21
N GLN A 83 8.34 11.04 -4.87
CA GLN A 83 7.73 9.73 -5.12
C GLN A 83 6.42 9.88 -5.89
N ASN A 84 6.11 8.85 -6.68
CA ASN A 84 4.80 8.70 -7.33
C ASN A 84 3.94 7.78 -6.47
N ILE A 85 2.70 8.17 -6.19
CA ILE A 85 1.68 7.36 -5.52
C ILE A 85 0.57 7.09 -6.52
N MET A 86 0.01 5.88 -6.48
CA MET A 86 -1.24 5.52 -7.13
C MET A 86 -2.22 5.01 -6.08
N TYR A 87 -3.24 5.81 -5.78
CA TYR A 87 -4.32 5.44 -4.89
C TYR A 87 -5.28 4.49 -5.60
N ILE A 88 -5.64 3.41 -4.90
CA ILE A 88 -6.60 2.40 -5.36
C ILE A 88 -7.73 2.38 -4.32
N PRO A 89 -8.85 3.08 -4.57
CA PRO A 89 -9.96 3.12 -3.63
C PRO A 89 -10.62 1.74 -3.56
N ALA A 90 -10.72 1.16 -2.37
CA ALA A 90 -11.50 -0.05 -2.14
C ALA A 90 -12.94 0.34 -1.78
N ARG A 91 -13.89 -0.48 -2.21
CA ARG A 91 -15.25 -0.48 -1.67
C ARG A 91 -15.24 -1.23 -0.34
N TYR A 92 -16.21 -0.92 0.53
CA TYR A 92 -16.51 -1.77 1.68
C TYR A 92 -17.23 -3.04 1.21
N ASP A 93 -16.47 -3.89 0.53
CA ASP A 93 -16.89 -5.14 -0.09
C ASP A 93 -15.73 -6.12 -0.01
N LEU A 94 -16.01 -7.34 0.46
CA LEU A 94 -15.00 -8.35 0.74
C LEU A 94 -14.17 -8.72 -0.52
N LEU A 95 -14.85 -9.04 -1.63
CA LEU A 95 -14.18 -9.52 -2.84
C LEU A 95 -13.37 -8.40 -3.49
N HIS A 96 -13.95 -7.21 -3.57
CA HIS A 96 -13.26 -6.04 -4.07
C HIS A 96 -12.02 -5.73 -3.23
N ALA A 97 -12.13 -5.74 -1.89
CA ALA A 97 -11.01 -5.49 -0.99
C ALA A 97 -9.89 -6.52 -1.16
N LEU A 98 -10.21 -7.81 -1.31
CA LEU A 98 -9.22 -8.86 -1.61
C LEU A 98 -8.47 -8.58 -2.92
N ASP A 99 -9.22 -8.26 -3.98
CA ASP A 99 -8.67 -8.00 -5.33
C ASP A 99 -7.76 -6.77 -5.39
N VAL A 100 -8.08 -5.69 -4.67
CA VAL A 100 -7.24 -4.49 -4.64
C VAL A 100 -6.08 -4.60 -3.65
N CYS A 101 -6.25 -5.32 -2.53
CA CYS A 101 -5.17 -5.52 -1.55
C CYS A 101 -4.08 -6.45 -2.09
N ARG A 102 -4.42 -7.41 -2.95
CA ARG A 102 -3.42 -8.34 -3.51
C ARG A 102 -2.44 -7.65 -4.45
N VAL A 103 -2.79 -6.51 -5.04
CA VAL A 103 -1.91 -5.72 -5.91
C VAL A 103 -1.22 -4.58 -5.15
N ALA A 104 -1.62 -4.28 -3.92
CA ALA A 104 -1.11 -3.14 -3.16
C ALA A 104 0.36 -3.28 -2.73
N ASP A 105 1.11 -2.18 -2.73
CA ASP A 105 2.37 -2.04 -1.99
C ASP A 105 2.13 -1.61 -0.54
N PHE A 106 1.05 -0.86 -0.34
CA PHE A 106 0.60 -0.39 0.97
C PHE A 106 -0.91 -0.48 1.06
N VAL A 107 -1.40 -0.89 2.21
CA VAL A 107 -2.83 -0.88 2.55
C VAL A 107 -3.03 0.12 3.67
N VAL A 108 -3.87 1.12 3.43
CA VAL A 108 -4.31 2.08 4.44
C VAL A 108 -5.70 1.65 4.90
N LEU A 109 -5.78 1.13 6.12
CA LEU A 109 -7.03 0.81 6.77
C LEU A 109 -7.60 2.08 7.39
N VAL A 110 -8.86 2.38 7.10
CA VAL A 110 -9.57 3.55 7.64
C VAL A 110 -10.63 3.05 8.60
N LEU A 111 -10.43 3.32 9.90
CA LEU A 111 -11.35 2.94 10.96
C LEU A 111 -12.39 4.05 11.20
N PRO A 112 -13.68 3.69 11.38
CA PRO A 112 -14.69 4.63 11.85
C PRO A 112 -14.39 5.07 13.29
N THR A 113 -14.88 6.26 13.67
CA THR A 113 -14.72 6.80 15.03
C THR A 113 -16.05 7.00 15.74
N ASP A 114 -17.16 6.98 15.01
CA ASP A 114 -18.53 7.16 15.47
C ASP A 114 -19.25 5.83 15.77
N GLU A 115 -18.79 4.73 15.18
CA GLU A 115 -19.36 3.40 15.33
C GLU A 115 -18.29 2.31 15.48
N GLU A 116 -18.70 1.16 15.99
CA GLU A 116 -17.86 -0.04 16.02
C GLU A 116 -17.82 -0.68 14.63
N VAL A 117 -16.70 -1.34 14.32
CA VAL A 117 -16.56 -2.09 13.06
C VAL A 117 -17.52 -3.28 13.12
N ALA A 118 -18.42 -3.36 12.13
CA ALA A 118 -19.39 -4.45 12.01
C ALA A 118 -18.72 -5.79 11.68
N GLU A 119 -19.49 -6.88 11.76
CA GLU A 119 -19.01 -8.24 11.49
C GLU A 119 -18.42 -8.36 10.08
N GLU A 120 -19.04 -7.72 9.09
CA GLU A 120 -18.58 -7.68 7.70
C GLU A 120 -17.17 -7.07 7.59
N GLY A 121 -16.88 -6.04 8.37
CA GLY A 121 -15.57 -5.38 8.41
C GLY A 121 -14.52 -6.25 9.07
N GLU A 122 -14.91 -7.03 10.09
CA GLU A 122 -14.03 -8.04 10.68
C GLU A 122 -13.74 -9.20 9.70
N ILE A 123 -14.75 -9.69 8.98
CA ILE A 123 -14.56 -10.71 7.92
C ILE A 123 -13.61 -10.16 6.86
N LEU A 124 -13.81 -8.91 6.42
CA LEU A 124 -12.93 -8.23 5.48
C LEU A 124 -11.48 -8.19 6.00
N LEU A 125 -11.26 -7.73 7.24
CA LEU A 125 -9.94 -7.66 7.86
C LEU A 125 -9.24 -9.02 7.92
N ARG A 126 -9.92 -10.05 8.42
CA ARG A 126 -9.39 -11.41 8.50
C ARG A 126 -9.04 -11.94 7.11
N SER A 127 -9.89 -11.70 6.12
CA SER A 127 -9.69 -12.21 4.77
C SER A 127 -8.49 -11.54 4.09
N ILE A 128 -8.36 -10.22 4.17
CA ILE A 128 -7.22 -9.52 3.54
C ILE A 128 -5.89 -9.84 4.24
N GLU A 129 -5.92 -10.11 5.55
CA GLU A 129 -4.75 -10.55 6.31
C GLU A 129 -4.33 -11.97 5.90
N SER A 130 -5.30 -12.90 5.87
CA SER A 130 -5.07 -14.31 5.57
C SER A 130 -4.64 -14.58 4.12
N GLN A 131 -5.05 -13.77 3.14
CA GLN A 131 -4.52 -13.89 1.77
C GLN A 131 -3.02 -13.50 1.65
N GLY A 132 -2.49 -12.82 2.67
CA GLY A 132 -1.20 -12.14 2.62
C GLY A 132 -1.38 -10.68 2.24
N ILE A 133 -1.01 -9.80 3.17
CA ILE A 133 -1.07 -8.35 3.03
C ILE A 133 0.34 -7.74 3.03
N SER A 134 0.51 -6.64 2.32
CA SER A 134 1.77 -5.89 2.31
C SER A 134 1.86 -4.95 3.53
N ASN A 135 2.52 -3.78 3.40
CA ASN A 135 2.63 -2.82 4.50
C ASN A 135 1.27 -2.25 4.87
N VAL A 136 0.86 -2.42 6.12
CA VAL A 136 -0.39 -1.85 6.65
C VAL A 136 -0.09 -0.55 7.38
N LEU A 137 -0.86 0.49 7.08
CA LEU A 137 -0.98 1.71 7.89
C LEU A 137 -2.43 1.81 8.36
N VAL A 138 -2.62 2.28 9.58
CA VAL A 138 -3.96 2.39 10.17
C VAL A 138 -4.26 3.85 10.46
N THR A 139 -5.42 4.27 9.97
CA THR A 139 -5.92 5.64 10.06
C THR A 139 -7.33 5.66 10.65
N ALA A 140 -7.74 6.80 11.17
CA ALA A 140 -9.09 7.05 11.64
C ALA A 140 -9.62 8.34 11.03
N GLN A 141 -10.89 8.34 10.65
CA GLN A 141 -11.61 9.50 10.12
C GLN A 141 -12.66 9.96 11.13
N GLY A 142 -12.80 11.27 11.31
CA GLY A 142 -13.87 11.86 12.12
C GLY A 142 -13.61 11.95 13.63
N LEU A 143 -12.34 11.80 14.03
CA LEU A 143 -11.92 11.96 15.41
C LEU A 143 -12.22 13.37 15.94
N ASP A 144 -12.21 14.39 15.08
CA ASP A 144 -12.60 15.75 15.47
C ASP A 144 -14.09 15.90 15.81
N GLN A 145 -14.96 15.01 15.29
CA GLN A 145 -16.38 15.00 15.63
C GLN A 145 -16.67 14.30 16.97
N VAL A 146 -15.70 13.59 17.55
CA VAL A 146 -15.84 12.94 18.86
C VAL A 146 -15.97 13.99 19.96
N ASN A 147 -17.12 13.98 20.63
CA ASN A 147 -17.46 14.86 21.74
C ASN A 147 -17.67 14.08 23.05
N PRO A 148 -17.16 14.58 24.19
CA PRO A 148 -16.28 15.75 24.33
C PRO A 148 -14.86 15.49 23.81
N PRO A 149 -14.08 16.53 23.42
CA PRO A 149 -12.73 16.37 22.86
C PRO A 149 -11.75 15.59 23.75
N LYS A 150 -11.96 15.60 25.07
CA LYS A 150 -11.18 14.82 26.04
C LYS A 150 -11.26 13.30 25.84
N ARG A 151 -12.29 12.79 25.13
CA ARG A 151 -12.44 11.36 24.82
C ARG A 151 -11.63 10.90 23.62
N ARG A 152 -11.15 11.82 22.76
CA ARG A 152 -10.42 11.47 21.53
C ARG A 152 -9.22 10.53 21.78
N PRO A 153 -8.35 10.75 22.80
CA PRO A 153 -7.26 9.82 23.08
C PRO A 153 -7.73 8.42 23.49
N GLN A 154 -8.86 8.34 24.20
CA GLN A 154 -9.45 7.06 24.60
C GLN A 154 -9.98 6.30 23.38
N VAL A 155 -10.66 6.99 22.45
CA VAL A 155 -11.12 6.40 21.18
C VAL A 155 -9.94 5.87 20.38
N VAL A 156 -8.88 6.66 20.19
CA VAL A 156 -7.67 6.21 19.49
C VAL A 156 -7.03 4.99 20.16
N SER A 157 -6.97 4.97 21.50
CA SER A 157 -6.46 3.82 22.25
C SER A 157 -7.32 2.57 22.05
N SER A 158 -8.64 2.71 22.01
CA SER A 158 -9.59 1.63 21.74
C SER A 158 -9.43 1.09 20.32
N LEU A 159 -9.39 1.98 19.31
CA LEU A 159 -9.14 1.61 17.91
C LEU A 159 -7.80 0.90 17.72
N LYS A 160 -6.74 1.38 18.40
CA LYS A 160 -5.44 0.71 18.39
C LYS A 160 -5.52 -0.69 19.02
N SER A 161 -6.23 -0.83 20.14
CA SER A 161 -6.42 -2.13 20.78
C SER A 161 -7.16 -3.11 19.87
N TYR A 162 -8.21 -2.63 19.19
CA TYR A 162 -8.98 -3.41 18.22
C TYR A 162 -8.10 -3.90 17.07
N ILE A 163 -7.38 -2.98 16.39
CA ILE A 163 -6.62 -3.37 15.20
C ILE A 163 -5.42 -4.26 15.53
N ASN A 164 -4.86 -4.14 16.74
CA ASN A 164 -3.76 -4.99 17.19
C ASN A 164 -4.14 -6.47 17.36
N HIS A 165 -5.43 -6.79 17.46
CA HIS A 165 -5.89 -8.18 17.39
C HIS A 165 -5.55 -8.83 16.04
N PHE A 166 -5.65 -8.06 14.94
CA PHE A 166 -5.37 -8.52 13.58
C PHE A 166 -3.93 -8.23 13.16
N PHE A 167 -3.41 -7.06 13.52
CA PHE A 167 -2.08 -6.59 13.13
C PHE A 167 -1.27 -6.16 14.37
N PRO A 168 -0.65 -7.09 15.11
CA PRO A 168 0.06 -6.79 16.36
C PRO A 168 1.24 -5.82 16.23
N THR A 169 1.73 -5.62 15.00
CA THR A 169 2.87 -4.72 14.71
C THR A 169 2.46 -3.26 14.52
N ILE A 170 1.17 -2.94 14.61
CA ILE A 170 0.69 -1.56 14.46
C ILE A 170 0.98 -0.76 15.73
N GLU A 171 1.89 0.20 15.60
CA GLU A 171 2.30 1.04 16.72
C GLU A 171 1.32 2.19 16.99
N LYS A 172 0.62 2.69 15.96
CA LYS A 172 -0.23 3.88 16.06
C LYS A 172 -1.37 3.87 15.04
N VAL A 173 -2.52 4.40 15.46
CA VAL A 173 -3.62 4.83 14.58
C VAL A 173 -3.48 6.33 14.36
N LEU A 174 -3.42 6.77 13.09
CA LEU A 174 -3.21 8.16 12.71
C LEU A 174 -4.54 8.83 12.34
N SER A 175 -4.81 10.01 12.87
CA SER A 175 -6.00 10.79 12.52
C SER A 175 -5.83 11.46 11.16
N LEU A 176 -6.82 11.29 10.29
CA LEU A 176 -6.87 11.97 8.99
C LEU A 176 -7.34 13.44 9.10
N ASP A 177 -7.96 13.81 10.22
CA ASP A 177 -8.40 15.18 10.50
C ASP A 177 -7.21 16.08 10.86
N SER A 178 -6.12 15.47 11.37
CA SER A 178 -4.88 16.20 11.65
C SER A 178 -3.99 16.23 10.41
N ARG A 179 -3.84 17.42 9.81
CA ARG A 179 -2.91 17.64 8.68
C ARG A 179 -1.50 17.10 8.95
N GLN A 180 -1.02 17.22 10.19
CA GLN A 180 0.30 16.73 10.57
C GLN A 180 0.38 15.20 10.57
N GLU A 181 -0.65 14.52 11.06
CA GLU A 181 -0.69 13.05 11.06
C GLU A 181 -0.94 12.49 9.66
N SER A 182 -1.81 13.11 8.85
CA SER A 182 -1.97 12.80 7.42
C SER A 182 -0.65 12.92 6.66
N SER A 183 0.12 13.98 6.91
CA SER A 183 1.45 14.16 6.29
C SER A 183 2.44 13.05 6.71
N ASN A 184 2.29 12.51 7.93
CA ASN A 184 3.08 11.37 8.39
C ASN A 184 2.65 10.05 7.73
N VAL A 185 1.36 9.88 7.41
CA VAL A 185 0.89 8.75 6.58
C VAL A 185 1.57 8.82 5.22
N VAL A 186 1.49 9.96 4.52
CA VAL A 186 2.10 10.12 3.19
C VAL A 186 3.62 9.95 3.23
N ARG A 187 4.29 10.45 4.27
CA ARG A 187 5.72 10.20 4.49
C ARG A 187 6.00 8.70 4.57
N SER A 188 5.22 7.96 5.33
CA SER A 188 5.38 6.51 5.50
C SER A 188 5.21 5.78 4.17
N LEU A 189 4.17 6.13 3.40
CA LEU A 189 3.94 5.59 2.05
C LEU A 189 5.13 5.84 1.10
N CYS A 190 5.71 7.05 1.14
CA CYS A 190 6.79 7.44 0.25
C CYS A 190 8.16 6.86 0.64
N THR A 191 8.43 6.73 1.94
CA THR A 191 9.79 6.46 2.45
C THR A 191 10.00 5.00 2.86
N ALA A 192 8.94 4.29 3.24
CA ALA A 192 9.05 2.89 3.63
C ALA A 192 9.38 2.00 2.43
N THR A 193 10.13 0.93 2.68
CA THR A 193 10.33 -0.14 1.69
C THR A 193 9.10 -1.04 1.70
N PRO A 194 8.40 -1.21 0.55
CA PRO A 194 7.29 -2.16 0.46
C PRO A 194 7.75 -3.58 0.81
N LYS A 195 6.95 -4.29 1.59
CA LYS A 195 7.12 -5.68 1.99
C LYS A 195 6.42 -6.53 0.95
N GLY A 196 7.20 -7.37 0.30
CA GLY A 196 6.68 -8.34 -0.65
C GLY A 196 5.69 -9.31 -0.03
N ILE A 197 4.72 -9.77 -0.84
CA ILE A 197 3.91 -10.94 -0.51
C ILE A 197 4.51 -12.10 -1.29
N ARG A 198 4.96 -13.17 -0.62
CA ARG A 198 5.79 -14.21 -1.26
C ARG A 198 5.17 -14.79 -2.53
N TRP A 199 3.90 -15.20 -2.47
CA TRP A 199 3.22 -15.81 -3.62
C TRP A 199 3.06 -14.85 -4.81
N ARG A 200 2.97 -13.54 -4.54
CA ARG A 200 2.85 -12.48 -5.53
C ARG A 200 4.20 -12.17 -6.16
N ASP A 201 5.24 -12.02 -5.33
CA ASP A 201 6.57 -11.60 -5.75
C ASP A 201 7.37 -12.74 -6.41
N ASP A 202 6.98 -14.00 -6.16
CA ASP A 202 7.49 -15.18 -6.86
C ASP A 202 6.95 -15.27 -8.31
N ARG A 203 6.00 -14.41 -8.70
CA ARG A 203 5.40 -14.31 -10.03
C ARG A 203 5.62 -12.93 -10.64
N SER A 204 5.46 -12.86 -11.96
CA SER A 204 5.38 -11.59 -12.69
C SER A 204 3.93 -11.13 -12.60
N TRP A 205 3.70 -9.90 -12.16
CA TRP A 205 2.36 -9.34 -12.04
C TRP A 205 2.36 -7.87 -12.47
N MET A 206 1.19 -7.35 -12.81
CA MET A 206 1.03 -5.98 -13.29
C MET A 206 -0.37 -5.48 -12.91
N LEU A 207 -0.44 -4.25 -12.42
CA LEU A 207 -1.70 -3.52 -12.37
C LEU A 207 -1.91 -2.87 -13.74
N ILE A 208 -3.04 -3.18 -14.37
CA ILE A 208 -3.44 -2.61 -15.64
C ILE A 208 -3.81 -1.13 -15.41
N GLN A 209 -3.18 -0.24 -16.17
CA GLN A 209 -3.36 1.21 -16.09
C GLN A 209 -4.12 1.75 -17.31
N ASP A 210 -3.98 1.08 -18.44
CA ASP A 210 -4.64 1.44 -19.68
C ASP A 210 -4.91 0.17 -20.50
N ILE A 211 -6.02 0.16 -21.22
CA ILE A 211 -6.48 -0.96 -22.03
C ILE A 211 -6.89 -0.38 -23.38
N ASN A 212 -6.24 -0.86 -24.44
CA ASN A 212 -6.62 -0.54 -25.79
C ASN A 212 -7.24 -1.79 -26.44
N TRP A 213 -8.53 -1.69 -26.72
CA TRP A 213 -9.28 -2.72 -27.42
C TRP A 213 -9.12 -2.54 -28.93
N PRO A 214 -9.01 -3.64 -29.69
CA PRO A 214 -8.89 -3.56 -31.13
C PRO A 214 -10.19 -3.03 -31.77
N ASP A 215 -10.05 -2.11 -32.74
CA ASP A 215 -11.15 -1.60 -33.55
C ASP A 215 -11.49 -2.60 -34.68
N VAL A 216 -12.17 -3.70 -34.36
CA VAL A 216 -12.63 -4.66 -35.38
C VAL A 216 -14.15 -4.79 -35.38
N GLN A 217 -14.77 -4.41 -36.50
CA GLN A 217 -16.13 -4.80 -36.84
C GLN A 217 -16.12 -6.25 -37.38
N GLY A 218 -16.30 -7.24 -36.49
CA GLY A 218 -16.44 -8.64 -36.88
C GLY A 218 -16.15 -9.64 -35.74
N ASN A 219 -16.54 -10.91 -35.95
CA ASN A 219 -16.42 -12.02 -34.99
C ASN A 219 -14.98 -12.56 -34.79
N MET A 220 -13.94 -11.79 -35.11
CA MET A 220 -12.55 -12.22 -34.89
C MET A 220 -12.03 -11.71 -33.54
N ILE A 221 -11.44 -12.62 -32.76
CA ILE A 221 -10.75 -12.31 -31.51
C ILE A 221 -9.42 -11.67 -31.91
N ASP A 222 -9.36 -10.36 -31.84
CA ASP A 222 -8.15 -9.59 -32.13
C ASP A 222 -7.39 -9.28 -30.83
N ASP A 223 -6.11 -8.95 -30.95
CA ASP A 223 -5.20 -8.80 -29.80
C ASP A 223 -5.58 -7.59 -28.92
N VAL A 224 -5.66 -7.79 -27.60
CA VAL A 224 -5.91 -6.72 -26.62
C VAL A 224 -4.58 -6.22 -26.07
N VAL A 225 -4.37 -4.90 -26.14
CA VAL A 225 -3.16 -4.28 -25.60
C VAL A 225 -3.43 -3.76 -24.19
N VAL A 226 -2.74 -4.34 -23.21
CA VAL A 226 -2.78 -3.91 -21.81
C VAL A 226 -1.47 -3.23 -21.42
N THR A 227 -1.57 -2.04 -20.83
CA THR A 227 -0.43 -1.24 -20.41
C THR A 227 -0.36 -1.16 -18.89
N GLY A 228 0.85 -1.30 -18.34
CA GLY A 228 1.10 -1.14 -16.92
C GLY A 228 2.58 -1.34 -16.59
N VAL A 229 2.90 -1.34 -15.29
CA VAL A 229 4.27 -1.57 -14.83
C VAL A 229 4.38 -2.98 -14.29
N VAL A 230 5.28 -3.78 -14.85
CA VAL A 230 5.59 -5.14 -14.38
C VAL A 230 6.28 -5.09 -13.02
N ARG A 231 5.85 -5.98 -12.12
CA ARG A 231 6.30 -6.11 -10.73
C ARG A 231 6.59 -7.58 -10.40
N GLY A 232 7.33 -7.81 -9.31
CA GLY A 232 7.76 -9.16 -8.92
C GLY A 232 8.87 -9.69 -9.83
N LYS A 233 8.67 -10.85 -10.45
CA LYS A 233 9.60 -11.40 -11.45
C LYS A 233 9.44 -10.72 -12.81
N GLY A 234 10.46 -10.84 -13.66
CA GLY A 234 10.39 -10.35 -15.04
C GLY A 234 9.32 -11.09 -15.86
N LEU A 235 8.56 -10.35 -16.67
CA LEU A 235 7.57 -10.92 -17.58
C LEU A 235 8.27 -11.68 -18.73
N LYS A 236 7.70 -12.82 -19.15
CA LYS A 236 8.24 -13.65 -20.25
C LYS A 236 7.12 -13.93 -21.25
N ALA A 237 7.40 -13.75 -22.54
CA ALA A 237 6.42 -13.94 -23.60
C ALA A 237 5.89 -15.38 -23.69
N ASP A 238 6.74 -16.36 -23.41
CA ASP A 238 6.36 -17.79 -23.48
C ASP A 238 5.51 -18.28 -22.30
N ARG A 239 5.16 -17.40 -21.35
CA ARG A 239 4.35 -17.76 -20.17
C ARG A 239 2.93 -17.25 -20.31
N ILE A 240 1.99 -18.07 -19.85
CA ILE A 240 0.57 -17.71 -19.78
C ILE A 240 0.38 -16.58 -18.77
N VAL A 241 -0.51 -15.65 -19.11
CA VAL A 241 -1.00 -14.58 -18.24
C VAL A 241 -2.43 -14.92 -17.84
N HIS A 242 -2.74 -14.78 -16.56
CA HIS A 242 -4.09 -14.92 -16.04
C HIS A 242 -4.66 -13.52 -15.77
N ILE A 243 -5.86 -13.23 -16.31
CA ILE A 243 -6.60 -12.01 -16.00
C ILE A 243 -7.76 -12.37 -15.06
N PRO A 244 -7.77 -11.84 -13.83
CA PRO A 244 -8.86 -12.09 -12.89
C PRO A 244 -10.23 -11.78 -13.50
N GLY A 245 -11.15 -12.75 -13.43
CA GLY A 245 -12.50 -12.65 -14.01
C GLY A 245 -12.62 -13.06 -15.48
N TRP A 246 -11.50 -13.26 -16.20
CA TRP A 246 -11.49 -13.58 -17.63
C TRP A 246 -10.85 -14.92 -17.96
N GLY A 247 -9.94 -15.41 -17.11
CA GLY A 247 -9.23 -16.67 -17.31
C GLY A 247 -7.72 -16.51 -17.43
#